data_AF-A0A497JKL7-F1
#
_entry.id   AF-A0A497JKL7-F1
#
_cell.length_a   1.000
_cell.length_b   1.000
_cell.length_c   1.000
_cell.angle_alpha   90.00
_cell.angle_beta   90.00
_cell.angle_gamma   90.00
#
_symmetry.space_group_name_H-M   'P 1'
#
loop_
_entity.id
_entity.type
_entity.pdbx_description
1 polymer ?
#
loop_
_entity_poly.entity_id
_entity_poly.type
_entity_poly.pdbx_seq_one_letter_code
_entity_poly.pdbx_strand_id
1 'polypeptide(L)'
;MKRKAQRVFISDCEGPISKNDNAFELAAHFIPKGEKLFAVISRYDDVLAEIVKPPGYKAGDTLKLILPFFKAFDVTDGEMLAFSRQNLLLMPYAKQTLAYIRGFMPTYIVSTSYEHYIKALCETMEFPFQNAYCTRLALDEYDITPEEKQKLREIAQEIAGMPMIEIPGNAKSLSDLHPTHRTTIERLNEIFWKEIAQMRIGKIFSEVNPVGGGEKARAVEEIAQNHGVELENVMYVGDSITDVESFRLVRSRGGLTISFNGNRYAVREAEIAVLSQNTAVTSILAKVFHEHGRDQVLRLTKNWNMETLSKLDVPTRIIEHALRAHPEGLPKIKIVTRENMEAVARESSEFRKKVRGEAVGALG
;
A
#
# COMPACT_ATOMS: atom_id res chain seq x y z
N MET A 1 38.70 10.53 -3.38
CA MET A 1 37.30 10.74 -2.94
C MET A 1 36.54 9.45 -3.20
N LYS A 2 35.96 8.79 -2.17
CA LYS A 2 35.03 7.68 -2.41
C LYS A 2 33.83 8.23 -3.20
N ARG A 3 33.53 7.65 -4.37
CA ARG A 3 32.32 7.97 -5.14
C ARG A 3 31.14 7.79 -4.20
N LYS A 4 30.32 8.82 -3.99
CA LYS A 4 29.13 8.74 -3.13
C LYS A 4 28.27 7.61 -3.70
N ALA A 5 27.95 6.60 -2.89
CA ALA A 5 27.16 5.46 -3.36
C ALA A 5 25.83 5.99 -3.91
N GLN A 6 25.49 5.59 -5.14
CA GLN A 6 24.20 5.89 -5.72
C GLN A 6 23.15 5.14 -4.89
N ARG A 7 22.13 5.87 -4.43
CA ARG A 7 21.04 5.35 -3.58
C ARG A 7 19.73 5.54 -4.32
N VAL A 8 18.74 4.76 -3.95
CA VAL A 8 17.41 4.80 -4.58
C VAL A 8 16.34 4.94 -3.50
N PHE A 9 15.34 5.76 -3.78
CA PHE A 9 14.13 5.89 -2.99
C PHE A 9 12.96 5.21 -3.72
N ILE A 10 12.24 4.36 -2.99
CA ILE A 10 11.06 3.66 -3.48
C ILE A 10 9.96 3.86 -2.44
N SER A 11 8.77 4.20 -2.90
CA SER A 11 7.61 4.37 -2.04
C SER A 11 6.42 3.60 -2.60
N ASP A 12 5.62 3.03 -1.71
CA ASP A 12 4.23 2.75 -2.02
C ASP A 12 3.47 4.06 -2.29
N CYS A 13 2.33 3.96 -2.97
CA CYS A 13 1.45 5.07 -3.28
C CYS A 13 0.44 5.33 -2.16
N GLU A 14 -0.47 4.40 -1.92
CA GLU A 14 -1.57 4.56 -0.97
C GLU A 14 -1.06 4.45 0.46
N GLY A 15 -1.29 5.47 1.28
CA GLY A 15 -0.70 5.63 2.61
C GLY A 15 0.45 6.65 2.63
N PRO A 16 1.62 6.36 2.02
CA PRO A 16 2.76 7.28 2.03
C PRO A 16 2.60 8.52 1.13
N ILE A 17 1.84 8.43 0.03
CA ILE A 17 1.69 9.50 -0.97
C ILE A 17 0.23 9.97 -1.07
N SER A 18 -0.73 9.06 -1.12
CA SER A 18 -2.17 9.37 -1.15
C SER A 18 -2.90 8.83 0.07
N LYS A 19 -4.02 9.44 0.44
CA LYS A 19 -4.89 8.97 1.53
C LYS A 19 -5.91 7.94 1.05
N ASN A 20 -6.23 7.96 -0.24
CA ASN A 20 -7.23 7.08 -0.83
C ASN A 20 -6.90 5.60 -0.66
N ASP A 21 -7.92 4.77 -0.74
CA ASP A 21 -7.84 3.38 -1.19
C ASP A 21 -8.70 3.31 -2.45
N ASN A 22 -8.06 3.36 -3.62
CA ASN A 22 -8.79 3.61 -4.86
C ASN A 22 -9.72 2.45 -5.22
N ALA A 23 -9.33 1.21 -4.95
CA ALA A 23 -10.16 0.06 -5.26
C ALA A 23 -11.40 0.00 -4.36
N PHE A 24 -11.24 0.33 -3.07
CA PHE A 24 -12.36 0.49 -2.14
C PHE A 24 -13.30 1.62 -2.58
N GLU A 25 -12.76 2.79 -2.92
CA GLU A 25 -13.55 3.97 -3.29
C GLU A 25 -14.32 3.76 -4.61
N LEU A 26 -13.71 3.07 -5.58
CA LEU A 26 -14.41 2.64 -6.81
C LEU A 26 -15.58 1.72 -6.47
N ALA A 27 -15.39 0.73 -5.58
CA ALA A 27 -16.46 -0.16 -5.16
C ALA A 27 -17.58 0.62 -4.47
N ALA A 28 -17.25 1.46 -3.49
CA ALA A 28 -18.22 2.28 -2.78
C ALA A 28 -19.01 3.22 -3.71
N HIS A 29 -18.40 3.70 -4.80
CA HIS A 29 -19.05 4.59 -5.76
C HIS A 29 -19.95 3.86 -6.75
N PHE A 30 -19.46 2.79 -7.38
CA PHE A 30 -20.12 2.16 -8.51
C PHE A 30 -21.01 0.96 -8.14
N ILE A 31 -20.83 0.38 -6.95
CA ILE A 31 -21.53 -0.84 -6.54
C ILE A 31 -22.45 -0.53 -5.34
N PRO A 32 -23.74 -0.93 -5.38
CA PRO A 32 -24.60 -0.87 -4.20
C PRO A 32 -24.03 -1.65 -3.03
N LYS A 33 -23.83 -0.98 -1.88
CA LYS A 33 -23.11 -1.53 -0.70
C LYS A 33 -21.68 -2.00 -1.04
N GLY A 34 -21.05 -1.36 -2.02
CA GLY A 34 -19.71 -1.70 -2.49
C GLY A 34 -18.64 -1.58 -1.42
N GLU A 35 -18.84 -0.69 -0.43
CA GLU A 35 -17.97 -0.58 0.74
C GLU A 35 -17.97 -1.87 1.59
N LYS A 36 -19.13 -2.54 1.71
CA LYS A 36 -19.25 -3.82 2.44
C LYS A 36 -18.71 -4.97 1.60
N LEU A 37 -19.06 -5.01 0.32
CA LEU A 37 -18.52 -5.99 -0.63
C LEU A 37 -16.99 -5.99 -0.59
N PHE A 38 -16.37 -4.82 -0.79
CA PHE A 38 -14.92 -4.68 -0.83
C PHE A 38 -14.28 -5.10 0.49
N ALA A 39 -14.81 -4.64 1.63
CA ALA A 39 -14.23 -4.95 2.93
C ALA A 39 -14.24 -6.47 3.25
N VAL A 40 -15.30 -7.19 2.85
CA VAL A 40 -15.36 -8.66 3.01
C VAL A 40 -14.34 -9.35 2.10
N ILE A 41 -14.23 -8.93 0.83
CA ILE A 41 -13.25 -9.48 -0.11
C ILE A 41 -11.82 -9.18 0.36
N SER A 42 -11.55 -7.99 0.87
CA SER A 42 -10.24 -7.60 1.39
C SER A 42 -9.84 -8.44 2.60
N ARG A 43 -10.76 -8.71 3.54
CA ARG A 43 -10.46 -9.63 4.66
C ARG A 43 -10.27 -11.07 4.22
N TYR A 44 -10.98 -11.50 3.19
CA TYR A 44 -10.76 -12.80 2.58
C TYR A 44 -9.37 -12.91 1.92
N ASP A 45 -8.92 -11.86 1.22
CA ASP A 45 -7.56 -11.74 0.69
C ASP A 45 -6.50 -11.86 1.79
N ASP A 46 -6.68 -11.14 2.92
CA ASP A 46 -5.78 -11.23 4.08
C ASP A 46 -5.66 -12.68 4.60
N VAL A 47 -6.79 -13.39 4.72
CA VAL A 47 -6.81 -14.81 5.16
C VAL A 47 -6.07 -15.69 4.16
N LEU A 48 -6.33 -15.52 2.86
CA LEU A 48 -5.66 -16.32 1.84
C LEU A 48 -4.15 -16.06 1.81
N ALA A 49 -3.73 -14.80 1.93
CA ALA A 49 -2.33 -14.41 1.85
C ALA A 49 -1.52 -14.78 3.11
N GLU A 50 -2.07 -14.61 4.32
CA GLU A 50 -1.29 -14.81 5.57
C GLU A 50 -1.56 -16.13 6.28
N ILE A 51 -2.71 -16.77 6.07
CA ILE A 51 -3.11 -17.99 6.79
C ILE A 51 -3.10 -19.21 5.86
N VAL A 52 -3.83 -19.17 4.76
CA VAL A 52 -3.99 -20.35 3.88
C VAL A 52 -2.77 -20.55 2.99
N LYS A 53 -2.23 -19.46 2.42
CA LYS A 53 -1.09 -19.43 1.50
C LYS A 53 -1.21 -20.43 0.35
N PRO A 54 -2.31 -20.41 -0.43
CA PRO A 54 -2.41 -21.27 -1.59
C PRO A 54 -1.29 -20.94 -2.60
N PRO A 55 -0.73 -21.95 -3.29
CA PRO A 55 0.33 -21.70 -4.28
C PRO A 55 -0.10 -20.67 -5.32
N GLY A 56 0.74 -19.64 -5.52
CA GLY A 56 0.50 -18.58 -6.50
C GLY A 56 -0.43 -17.44 -6.05
N TYR A 57 -1.02 -17.53 -4.86
CA TYR A 57 -1.82 -16.44 -4.28
C TYR A 57 -0.95 -15.49 -3.45
N LYS A 58 -1.31 -14.20 -3.42
CA LYS A 58 -0.52 -13.14 -2.78
C LYS A 58 -1.40 -12.03 -2.23
N ALA A 59 -0.89 -11.29 -1.24
CA ALA A 59 -1.55 -10.11 -0.71
C ALA A 59 -1.71 -9.03 -1.80
N GLY A 60 -2.90 -8.43 -1.89
CA GLY A 60 -3.26 -7.46 -2.92
C GLY A 60 -4.10 -8.04 -4.05
N ASP A 61 -4.37 -9.36 -4.05
CA ASP A 61 -5.24 -10.01 -5.03
C ASP A 61 -6.71 -9.60 -4.86
N THR A 62 -7.07 -8.89 -3.78
CA THR A 62 -8.34 -8.13 -3.67
C THR A 62 -8.67 -7.35 -4.96
N LEU A 63 -7.66 -6.68 -5.55
CA LEU A 63 -7.82 -5.89 -6.77
C LEU A 63 -8.12 -6.73 -8.01
N LYS A 64 -7.87 -8.03 -7.98
CA LYS A 64 -8.28 -8.93 -9.06
C LYS A 64 -9.67 -9.50 -8.79
N LEU A 65 -9.96 -9.82 -7.52
CA LEU A 65 -11.24 -10.41 -7.09
C LEU A 65 -12.42 -9.45 -7.25
N ILE A 66 -12.21 -8.13 -7.16
CA ILE A 66 -13.29 -7.14 -7.29
C ILE A 66 -13.70 -6.86 -8.74
N LEU A 67 -12.84 -7.13 -9.73
CA LEU A 67 -13.04 -6.71 -11.13
C LEU A 67 -14.29 -7.29 -11.81
N PRO A 68 -14.67 -8.57 -11.61
CA PRO A 68 -15.92 -9.08 -12.17
C PRO A 68 -17.13 -8.26 -11.74
N PHE A 69 -17.12 -7.74 -10.50
CA PHE A 69 -18.21 -6.91 -10.00
C PHE A 69 -18.20 -5.53 -10.65
N PHE A 70 -17.04 -4.87 -10.78
CA PHE A 70 -16.96 -3.63 -11.56
C PHE A 70 -17.54 -3.79 -12.96
N LYS A 71 -17.18 -4.87 -13.65
CA LYS A 71 -17.71 -5.15 -14.98
C LYS A 71 -19.23 -5.41 -14.97
N ALA A 72 -19.74 -6.10 -13.95
CA ALA A 72 -21.18 -6.33 -13.79
C ALA A 72 -21.98 -5.05 -13.50
N PHE A 73 -21.33 -4.01 -12.98
CA PHE A 73 -21.92 -2.68 -12.75
C PHE A 73 -21.54 -1.67 -13.83
N ASP A 74 -21.13 -2.14 -15.02
CA ASP A 74 -20.85 -1.32 -16.20
C ASP A 74 -19.70 -0.34 -16.05
N VAL A 75 -18.82 -0.55 -15.06
CA VAL A 75 -17.62 0.29 -14.89
C VAL A 75 -16.67 0.09 -16.06
N THR A 76 -16.23 1.21 -16.63
CA THR A 76 -15.27 1.26 -17.75
C THR A 76 -13.90 1.79 -17.32
N ASP A 77 -12.88 1.55 -18.14
CA ASP A 77 -11.54 2.12 -17.93
C ASP A 77 -11.57 3.66 -17.91
N GLY A 78 -12.42 4.25 -18.76
CA GLY A 78 -12.66 5.70 -18.81
C GLY A 78 -13.26 6.24 -17.51
N GLU A 79 -14.24 5.55 -16.93
CA GLU A 79 -14.85 5.93 -15.65
C GLU A 79 -13.88 5.77 -14.48
N MET A 80 -13.09 4.70 -14.46
CA MET A 80 -12.05 4.51 -13.43
C MET A 80 -11.05 5.66 -13.47
N LEU A 81 -10.55 6.05 -14.65
CA LEU A 81 -9.62 7.18 -14.80
C LEU A 81 -10.26 8.51 -14.40
N ALA A 82 -11.48 8.77 -14.85
CA ALA A 82 -12.21 10.00 -14.53
C ALA A 82 -12.46 10.11 -13.01
N PHE A 83 -12.90 9.02 -12.39
CA PHE A 83 -13.09 8.93 -10.94
C PHE A 83 -11.78 9.20 -10.20
N SER A 84 -10.67 8.57 -10.61
CA SER A 84 -9.36 8.78 -10.00
C SER A 84 -8.91 10.24 -10.08
N ARG A 85 -9.11 10.92 -11.22
CA ARG A 85 -8.76 12.35 -11.37
C ARG A 85 -9.58 13.27 -10.47
N GLN A 86 -10.86 12.95 -10.28
CA GLN A 86 -11.78 13.79 -9.51
C GLN A 86 -11.64 13.61 -8.00
N ASN A 87 -11.25 12.40 -7.55
CA ASN A 87 -11.29 12.02 -6.13
C ASN A 87 -9.90 11.85 -5.50
N LEU A 88 -8.82 12.25 -6.20
CA LEU A 88 -7.46 12.12 -5.70
C LEU A 88 -7.24 12.98 -4.44
N LEU A 89 -6.95 12.30 -3.33
CA LEU A 89 -6.68 12.89 -2.02
C LEU A 89 -5.24 12.61 -1.61
N LEU A 90 -4.37 13.60 -1.78
CA LEU A 90 -2.94 13.46 -1.47
C LEU A 90 -2.66 13.58 0.02
N MET A 91 -1.61 12.90 0.47
CA MET A 91 -0.99 13.23 1.75
C MET A 91 -0.45 14.67 1.69
N PRO A 92 -0.67 15.48 2.73
CA PRO A 92 -0.10 16.81 2.79
C PRO A 92 1.41 16.77 2.54
N TYR A 93 1.90 17.73 1.76
CA TYR A 93 3.30 17.88 1.36
C TYR A 93 3.86 16.78 0.41
N ALA A 94 3.06 15.81 -0.06
CA ALA A 94 3.55 14.70 -0.89
C ALA A 94 4.21 15.16 -2.20
N LYS A 95 3.63 16.14 -2.90
CA LYS A 95 4.19 16.67 -4.16
C LYS A 95 5.57 17.26 -3.94
N GLN A 96 5.72 18.06 -2.89
CA GLN A 96 6.96 18.69 -2.50
C GLN A 96 8.01 17.65 -2.06
N THR A 97 7.59 16.63 -1.32
CA THR A 97 8.48 15.53 -0.90
C THR A 97 9.04 14.78 -2.09
N LEU A 98 8.20 14.33 -3.02
CA LEU A 98 8.69 13.59 -4.20
C LEU A 98 9.57 14.47 -5.10
N ALA A 99 9.18 15.73 -5.32
CA ALA A 99 9.98 16.67 -6.11
C ALA A 99 11.36 16.92 -5.46
N TYR A 100 11.40 17.10 -4.14
CA TYR A 100 12.64 17.31 -3.39
C TYR A 100 13.57 16.10 -3.50
N ILE A 101 13.07 14.89 -3.22
CA ILE A 101 13.87 13.65 -3.25
C ILE A 101 14.40 13.38 -4.66
N ARG A 102 13.57 13.56 -5.69
CA ARG A 102 13.98 13.41 -7.10
C ARG A 102 15.13 14.33 -7.51
N GLY A 103 15.31 15.47 -6.84
CA GLY A 103 16.41 16.39 -7.11
C GLY A 103 17.80 15.82 -6.80
N PHE A 104 17.90 14.75 -6.00
CA PHE A 104 19.19 14.18 -5.60
C PHE A 104 19.22 12.63 -5.55
N MET A 105 18.09 11.96 -5.72
CA MET A 105 17.98 10.50 -5.61
C MET A 105 16.97 9.95 -6.63
N PRO A 106 17.34 8.93 -7.44
CA PRO A 106 16.38 8.17 -8.23
C PRO A 106 15.19 7.76 -7.37
N THR A 107 13.99 8.03 -7.87
CA THR A 107 12.74 7.90 -7.12
C THR A 107 11.72 7.13 -7.94
N TYR A 108 11.08 6.16 -7.29
CA TYR A 108 10.06 5.30 -7.89
C TYR A 108 8.83 5.18 -6.99
N ILE A 109 7.69 4.92 -7.64
CA ILE A 109 6.45 4.52 -6.98
C ILE A 109 6.18 3.06 -7.34
N VAL A 110 5.87 2.23 -6.35
CA VAL A 110 5.53 0.81 -6.56
C VAL A 110 4.22 0.54 -5.83
N SER A 111 3.13 0.40 -6.57
CA SER A 111 1.78 0.39 -6.01
C SER A 111 0.95 -0.77 -6.51
N THR A 112 0.10 -1.30 -5.64
CA THR A 112 -0.91 -2.29 -6.00
C THR A 112 -2.00 -1.68 -6.89
N SER A 113 -2.30 -0.39 -6.78
CA SER A 113 -3.43 0.27 -7.46
C SER A 113 -3.37 0.12 -8.98
N TYR A 114 -4.53 0.21 -9.62
CA TYR A 114 -4.64 0.14 -11.07
C TYR A 114 -3.91 1.31 -11.75
N GLU A 115 -3.43 1.05 -12.96
CA GLU A 115 -2.79 2.03 -13.83
C GLU A 115 -3.59 3.34 -13.95
N HIS A 116 -4.93 3.28 -14.03
CA HIS A 116 -5.83 4.43 -14.08
C HIS A 116 -5.56 5.44 -12.96
N TYR A 117 -5.48 4.94 -11.73
CA TYR A 117 -5.23 5.76 -10.54
C TYR A 117 -3.81 6.31 -10.53
N ILE A 118 -2.82 5.48 -10.88
CA ILE A 118 -1.42 5.89 -10.86
C ILE A 118 -1.11 6.90 -11.97
N LYS A 119 -1.76 6.82 -13.13
CA LYS A 119 -1.69 7.85 -14.18
C LYS A 119 -2.23 9.18 -13.65
N ALA A 120 -3.43 9.20 -13.08
CA ALA A 120 -4.04 10.42 -12.51
C ALA A 120 -3.17 11.05 -11.41
N LEU A 121 -2.59 10.22 -10.55
CA LEU A 121 -1.66 10.66 -9.50
C LEU A 121 -0.38 11.23 -10.09
N CYS A 122 0.25 10.54 -11.05
CA CYS A 122 1.50 11.01 -11.66
C CYS A 122 1.31 12.36 -12.39
N GLU A 123 0.19 12.54 -13.10
CA GLU A 123 -0.18 13.81 -13.74
C GLU A 123 -0.27 14.95 -12.70
N THR A 124 -1.01 14.72 -11.61
CA THR A 124 -1.20 15.72 -10.54
C THR A 124 0.11 16.10 -9.84
N MET A 125 0.97 15.10 -9.64
CA MET A 125 2.21 15.21 -8.90
C MET A 125 3.39 15.67 -9.75
N GLU A 126 3.22 15.79 -11.08
CA GLU A 126 4.31 15.98 -12.05
C GLU A 126 5.41 14.91 -11.89
N PHE A 127 4.97 13.67 -11.62
CA PHE A 127 5.82 12.51 -11.44
C PHE A 127 5.95 11.73 -12.75
N PRO A 128 7.15 11.30 -13.16
CA PRO A 128 7.34 10.53 -14.38
C PRO A 128 6.67 9.17 -14.25
N PHE A 129 5.62 8.93 -15.04
CA PHE A 129 4.86 7.67 -15.00
C PHE A 129 5.72 6.45 -15.32
N GLN A 130 6.79 6.59 -16.12
CA GLN A 130 7.75 5.52 -16.38
C GLN A 130 8.53 5.07 -15.13
N ASN A 131 8.54 5.86 -14.05
CA ASN A 131 9.11 5.49 -12.76
C ASN A 131 8.04 4.92 -11.80
N ALA A 132 6.87 4.55 -12.31
CA ALA A 132 5.79 3.95 -11.52
C ALA A 132 5.51 2.50 -11.96
N TYR A 133 5.56 1.58 -11.00
CA TYR A 133 5.11 0.20 -11.14
C TYR A 133 3.71 0.08 -10.55
N CYS A 134 2.77 -0.46 -11.32
CA CYS A 134 1.35 -0.53 -10.97
C CYS A 134 0.64 -1.69 -11.65
N THR A 135 -0.56 -2.02 -11.18
CA THR A 135 -1.39 -3.07 -11.78
C THR A 135 -1.92 -2.61 -13.14
N ARG A 136 -1.44 -3.24 -14.21
CA ARG A 136 -1.96 -3.01 -15.56
C ARG A 136 -3.35 -3.62 -15.66
N LEU A 137 -4.29 -2.85 -16.21
CA LEU A 137 -5.68 -3.25 -16.37
C LEU A 137 -6.24 -2.57 -17.61
N ALA A 138 -6.91 -3.35 -18.45
CA ALA A 138 -7.79 -2.91 -19.52
C ALA A 138 -9.15 -3.61 -19.33
N LEU A 139 -9.97 -3.07 -18.42
CA LEU A 139 -11.24 -3.67 -18.03
C LEU A 139 -12.23 -3.73 -19.21
N ASP A 140 -12.12 -2.81 -20.15
CA ASP A 140 -12.99 -2.74 -21.32
C ASP A 140 -12.79 -3.93 -22.29
N GLU A 141 -11.63 -4.59 -22.26
CA GLU A 141 -11.31 -5.76 -23.11
C GLU A 141 -11.95 -7.08 -22.63
N TYR A 142 -12.56 -7.07 -21.45
CA TYR A 142 -13.23 -8.25 -20.90
C TYR A 142 -14.70 -8.28 -21.32
N ASP A 143 -15.14 -9.41 -21.90
CA ASP A 143 -16.56 -9.63 -22.19
C ASP A 143 -17.30 -10.13 -20.94
N ILE A 144 -18.57 -9.75 -20.83
CA ILE A 144 -19.51 -10.26 -19.84
C ILE A 144 -20.88 -10.45 -20.49
N THR A 145 -21.53 -11.59 -20.23
CA THR A 145 -22.90 -11.84 -20.72
C THR A 145 -23.95 -11.17 -19.82
N PRO A 146 -25.16 -10.88 -20.33
CA PRO A 146 -26.26 -10.39 -19.49
C PRO A 146 -26.58 -11.31 -18.30
N GLU A 147 -26.48 -12.62 -18.49
CA GLU A 147 -26.74 -13.62 -17.46
C GLU A 147 -25.66 -13.59 -16.35
N GLU A 148 -24.38 -13.53 -16.73
CA GLU A 148 -23.27 -13.39 -15.77
C GLU A 148 -23.36 -12.08 -15.00
N LYS A 149 -23.72 -11.00 -15.69
CA LYS A 149 -23.91 -9.68 -15.09
C LYS A 149 -24.99 -9.72 -14.01
N GLN A 150 -26.13 -10.34 -14.29
CA GLN A 150 -27.19 -10.51 -13.29
C GLN A 150 -26.72 -11.38 -12.12
N LYS A 151 -26.07 -12.51 -12.40
CA LYS A 151 -25.56 -13.43 -11.36
C LYS A 151 -24.51 -12.76 -10.47
N LEU A 152 -23.58 -11.98 -11.03
CA LEU A 152 -22.57 -11.26 -10.27
C LEU A 152 -23.15 -10.15 -9.39
N ARG A 153 -24.25 -9.51 -9.80
CA ARG A 153 -24.98 -8.55 -8.96
C ARG A 153 -25.63 -9.23 -7.76
N GLU A 154 -26.17 -10.43 -7.93
CA GLU A 154 -26.71 -11.24 -6.84
C GLU A 154 -25.60 -11.70 -5.88
N ILE A 155 -24.48 -12.18 -6.42
CA ILE A 155 -23.30 -12.56 -5.62
C ILE A 155 -22.77 -11.35 -4.85
N ALA A 156 -22.71 -10.16 -5.46
CA ALA A 156 -22.29 -8.94 -4.79
C ALA A 156 -23.15 -8.64 -3.55
N GLN A 157 -24.47 -8.80 -3.66
CA GLN A 157 -25.40 -8.64 -2.54
C GLN A 157 -25.20 -9.71 -1.47
N GLU A 158 -24.96 -10.97 -1.89
CA GLU A 158 -24.66 -12.08 -0.99
C GLU A 158 -23.41 -11.77 -0.15
N ILE A 159 -22.29 -11.44 -0.80
CA ILE A 159 -21.02 -11.13 -0.14
C ILE A 159 -21.15 -9.91 0.78
N ALA A 160 -21.82 -8.85 0.33
CA ALA A 160 -22.03 -7.65 1.15
C ALA A 160 -22.90 -7.92 2.40
N GLY A 161 -23.67 -9.01 2.41
CA GLY A 161 -24.45 -9.49 3.55
C GLY A 161 -23.71 -10.47 4.47
N MET A 162 -22.50 -10.90 4.11
CA MET A 162 -21.70 -11.83 4.93
C MET A 162 -21.14 -11.16 6.19
N PRO A 163 -20.91 -11.92 7.27
CA PRO A 163 -20.27 -11.39 8.46
C PRO A 163 -18.82 -11.00 8.14
N MET A 164 -18.38 -9.87 8.69
CA MET A 164 -17.00 -9.42 8.54
C MET A 164 -16.05 -10.45 9.15
N ILE A 165 -15.04 -10.88 8.41
CA ILE A 165 -14.06 -11.85 8.88
C ILE A 165 -13.12 -11.16 9.88
N GLU A 166 -13.06 -11.69 11.11
CA GLU A 166 -12.09 -11.27 12.12
C GLU A 166 -10.93 -12.25 12.20
N ILE A 167 -9.71 -11.74 12.11
CA ILE A 167 -8.48 -12.53 12.17
C ILE A 167 -7.79 -12.27 13.52
N PRO A 168 -7.72 -13.25 14.43
CA PRO A 168 -6.95 -13.13 15.67
C PRO A 168 -5.47 -12.85 15.37
N GLY A 169 -4.84 -11.96 16.14
CA GLY A 169 -3.45 -11.54 15.89
C GLY A 169 -2.39 -12.65 15.97
N ASN A 170 -2.73 -13.80 16.56
CA ASN A 170 -1.92 -15.00 16.69
C ASN A 170 -2.38 -16.17 15.79
N ALA A 171 -3.37 -15.96 14.92
CA ALA A 171 -3.87 -16.99 14.01
C ALA A 171 -2.77 -17.46 13.04
N LYS A 172 -2.65 -18.76 12.88
CA LYS A 172 -1.69 -19.43 11.98
C LYS A 172 -2.38 -20.40 11.02
N SER A 173 -3.62 -20.79 11.31
CA SER A 173 -4.41 -21.67 10.45
C SER A 173 -5.89 -21.29 10.50
N LEU A 174 -6.69 -21.82 9.56
CA LEU A 174 -8.13 -21.62 9.55
C LEU A 174 -8.82 -22.11 10.83
N SER A 175 -8.26 -23.12 11.51
CA SER A 175 -8.81 -23.64 12.77
C SER A 175 -8.80 -22.61 13.91
N ASP A 176 -7.93 -21.59 13.82
CA ASP A 176 -7.86 -20.51 14.80
C ASP A 176 -8.98 -19.46 14.63
N LEU A 177 -9.73 -19.52 13.52
CA LEU A 177 -10.85 -18.61 13.24
C LEU A 177 -12.16 -19.14 13.83
N HIS A 178 -13.05 -18.22 14.21
CA HIS A 178 -14.40 -18.56 14.66
C HIS A 178 -15.15 -19.36 13.57
N PRO A 179 -15.97 -20.38 13.93
CA PRO A 179 -16.69 -21.21 12.95
C PRO A 179 -17.46 -20.42 11.89
N THR A 180 -18.13 -19.34 12.27
CA THR A 180 -18.85 -18.45 11.35
C THR A 180 -17.96 -17.86 10.25
N HIS A 181 -16.72 -17.47 10.59
CA HIS A 181 -15.79 -16.93 9.61
C HIS A 181 -15.24 -18.02 8.70
N ARG A 182 -15.02 -19.24 9.21
CA ARG A 182 -14.65 -20.39 8.37
C ARG A 182 -15.72 -20.69 7.31
N THR A 183 -17.00 -20.72 7.71
CA THR A 183 -18.10 -20.91 6.75
C THR A 183 -18.18 -19.78 5.72
N THR A 184 -17.88 -18.54 6.13
CA THR A 184 -17.79 -17.40 5.20
C THR A 184 -16.67 -17.59 4.18
N ILE A 185 -15.48 -18.01 4.63
CA ILE A 185 -14.32 -18.29 3.76
C ILE A 185 -14.62 -19.46 2.81
N GLU A 186 -15.26 -20.53 3.28
CA GLU A 186 -15.68 -21.66 2.45
C GLU A 186 -16.65 -21.21 1.36
N ARG A 187 -17.64 -20.38 1.69
CA ARG A 187 -18.58 -19.85 0.69
C ARG A 187 -17.89 -18.94 -0.32
N LEU A 188 -16.97 -18.08 0.14
CA LEU A 188 -16.17 -17.23 -0.76
C LEU A 188 -15.27 -18.05 -1.68
N ASN A 189 -14.71 -19.19 -1.20
CA ASN A 189 -13.95 -20.11 -2.05
C ASN A 189 -14.83 -20.69 -3.18
N GLU A 190 -16.07 -21.04 -2.89
CA GLU A 190 -17.01 -21.52 -3.92
C GLU A 190 -17.35 -20.44 -4.92
N ILE A 191 -17.68 -19.24 -4.44
CA ILE A 191 -18.00 -18.10 -5.30
C ILE A 191 -16.84 -17.79 -6.24
N PHE A 192 -15.64 -17.57 -5.73
CA PHE A 192 -14.52 -17.14 -6.56
C PHE A 192 -13.96 -18.26 -7.43
N TRP A 193 -13.72 -19.44 -6.84
CA TRP A 193 -12.93 -20.48 -7.51
C TRP A 193 -13.77 -21.57 -8.17
N LYS A 194 -15.10 -21.59 -7.97
CA LYS A 194 -16.00 -22.52 -8.66
C LYS A 194 -17.04 -21.79 -9.51
N GLU A 195 -17.71 -20.77 -8.99
CA GLU A 195 -18.76 -20.07 -9.74
C GLU A 195 -18.18 -19.06 -10.73
N ILE A 196 -17.49 -18.02 -10.24
CA ILE A 196 -16.96 -16.93 -11.09
C ILE A 196 -15.86 -17.45 -12.02
N ALA A 197 -14.99 -18.34 -11.55
CA ALA A 197 -13.94 -18.94 -12.37
C ALA A 197 -14.47 -19.72 -13.60
N GLN A 198 -15.72 -20.18 -13.58
CA GLN A 198 -16.36 -20.86 -14.71
C GLN A 198 -17.11 -19.92 -15.65
N MET A 199 -17.29 -18.64 -15.27
CA MET A 199 -17.84 -17.60 -16.12
C MET A 199 -16.79 -17.13 -17.14
N ARG A 200 -17.23 -16.56 -18.26
CA ARG A 200 -16.39 -15.93 -19.30
C ARG A 200 -15.51 -14.83 -18.72
N ILE A 201 -16.06 -14.01 -17.82
CA ILE A 201 -15.32 -12.97 -17.09
C ILE A 201 -14.27 -13.55 -16.12
N GLY A 202 -14.39 -14.83 -15.74
CA GLY A 202 -13.46 -15.53 -14.84
C GLY A 202 -12.01 -15.56 -15.33
N LYS A 203 -11.78 -15.42 -16.65
CA LYS A 203 -10.43 -15.30 -17.25
C LYS A 203 -9.59 -14.16 -16.64
N ILE A 204 -10.25 -13.13 -16.09
CA ILE A 204 -9.58 -12.01 -15.42
C ILE A 204 -8.73 -12.45 -14.23
N PHE A 205 -9.07 -13.57 -13.59
CA PHE A 205 -8.32 -14.11 -12.45
C PHE A 205 -6.95 -14.69 -12.82
N SER A 206 -6.74 -15.03 -14.09
CA SER A 206 -5.45 -15.48 -14.62
C SER A 206 -4.71 -14.40 -15.42
N GLU A 207 -5.43 -13.45 -16.03
CA GLU A 207 -4.84 -12.45 -16.93
C GLU A 207 -4.38 -11.18 -16.19
N VAL A 208 -5.12 -10.75 -15.17
CA VAL A 208 -4.72 -9.58 -14.37
C VAL A 208 -3.81 -10.03 -13.24
N ASN A 209 -2.62 -9.46 -13.19
CA ASN A 209 -1.67 -9.67 -12.10
C ASN A 209 -1.50 -8.39 -11.27
N PRO A 210 -2.14 -8.29 -10.09
CA PRO A 210 -1.91 -7.19 -9.19
C PRO A 210 -0.43 -7.08 -8.79
N VAL A 211 0.08 -5.86 -8.70
CA VAL A 211 1.42 -5.58 -8.15
C VAL A 211 1.36 -5.69 -6.61
N GLY A 212 1.12 -6.91 -6.14
CA GLY A 212 1.05 -7.29 -4.72
C GLY A 212 2.41 -7.56 -4.10
N GLY A 213 2.44 -8.25 -2.96
CA GLY A 213 3.66 -8.47 -2.15
C GLY A 213 4.92 -8.84 -2.96
N GLY A 214 4.86 -9.95 -3.68
CA GLY A 214 6.02 -10.46 -4.43
C GLY A 214 6.38 -9.64 -5.66
N GLU A 215 5.40 -9.03 -6.32
CA GLU A 215 5.62 -8.12 -7.45
C GLU A 215 6.27 -6.82 -6.97
N LYS A 216 5.87 -6.29 -5.81
CA LYS A 216 6.52 -5.11 -5.22
C LYS A 216 7.98 -5.41 -4.90
N ALA A 217 8.28 -6.57 -4.31
CA ALA A 217 9.65 -6.99 -4.04
C ALA A 217 10.47 -7.16 -5.33
N ARG A 218 9.90 -7.78 -6.36
CA ARG A 218 10.53 -7.91 -7.69
C ARG A 218 10.81 -6.54 -8.34
N ALA A 219 9.87 -5.59 -8.25
CA ALA A 219 10.07 -4.24 -8.74
C ALA A 219 11.23 -3.54 -8.00
N VAL A 220 11.38 -3.76 -6.69
CA VAL A 220 12.53 -3.24 -5.93
C VAL A 220 13.85 -3.81 -6.45
N GLU A 221 13.94 -5.12 -6.71
CA GLU A 221 15.14 -5.73 -7.28
C GLU A 221 15.45 -5.20 -8.67
N GLU A 222 14.44 -5.11 -9.54
CA GLU A 222 14.57 -4.58 -10.90
C GLU A 222 15.07 -3.13 -10.89
N ILE A 223 14.50 -2.27 -10.06
CA ILE A 223 14.92 -0.88 -9.90
C ILE A 223 16.38 -0.81 -9.43
N ALA A 224 16.78 -1.62 -8.45
CA ALA A 224 18.14 -1.65 -7.94
C ALA A 224 19.14 -2.09 -9.04
N GLN A 225 18.79 -3.13 -9.80
CA GLN A 225 19.57 -3.61 -10.95
C GLN A 225 19.69 -2.56 -12.05
N ASN A 226 18.59 -1.88 -12.40
CA ASN A 226 18.57 -0.82 -13.41
C ASN A 226 19.50 0.35 -13.05
N HIS A 227 19.72 0.60 -11.76
CA HIS A 227 20.66 1.61 -11.28
C HIS A 227 22.05 1.08 -10.95
N GLY A 228 22.29 -0.24 -11.06
CA GLY A 228 23.56 -0.86 -10.67
C GLY A 228 23.90 -0.66 -9.20
N VAL A 229 22.88 -0.67 -8.32
CA VAL A 229 23.05 -0.48 -6.88
C VAL A 229 22.69 -1.75 -6.11
N GLU A 230 23.42 -1.99 -5.02
CA GLU A 230 23.06 -3.03 -4.06
C GLU A 230 21.84 -2.62 -3.24
N LEU A 231 21.07 -3.60 -2.75
CA LEU A 231 19.87 -3.37 -1.94
C LEU A 231 20.14 -2.63 -0.61
N GLU A 232 21.38 -2.65 -0.11
CA GLU A 232 21.81 -1.79 1.02
C GLU A 232 21.67 -0.28 0.74
N ASN A 233 21.63 0.10 -0.54
CA ASN A 233 21.48 1.47 -1.01
C ASN A 233 20.04 1.79 -1.43
N VAL A 234 19.07 0.95 -1.06
CA VAL A 234 17.64 1.19 -1.27
C VAL A 234 16.98 1.64 0.04
N MET A 235 16.18 2.70 -0.06
CA MET A 235 15.21 3.11 0.95
C MET A 235 13.81 2.81 0.44
N TYR A 236 13.06 2.01 1.17
CA TYR A 236 11.68 1.64 0.84
C TYR A 236 10.70 2.17 1.90
N VAL A 237 9.63 2.84 1.46
CA VAL A 237 8.56 3.36 2.31
C VAL A 237 7.24 2.66 1.95
N GLY A 238 6.59 2.05 2.93
CA GLY A 238 5.31 1.37 2.76
C GLY A 238 4.41 1.56 3.97
N ASP A 239 3.21 0.99 3.94
CA ASP A 239 2.21 1.17 4.99
C ASP A 239 1.35 -0.07 5.28
N SER A 240 1.40 -1.11 4.44
CA SER A 240 0.44 -2.20 4.50
C SER A 240 1.06 -3.60 4.40
N ILE A 241 0.17 -4.60 4.37
CA ILE A 241 0.54 -6.01 4.15
C ILE A 241 1.23 -6.23 2.80
N THR A 242 0.87 -5.48 1.76
CA THR A 242 1.46 -5.61 0.41
C THR A 242 2.92 -5.18 0.36
N ASP A 243 3.44 -4.50 1.40
CA ASP A 243 4.82 -4.05 1.49
C ASP A 243 5.73 -5.00 2.27
N VAL A 244 5.15 -6.03 2.91
CA VAL A 244 5.88 -6.97 3.80
C VAL A 244 7.07 -7.63 3.09
N GLU A 245 6.89 -8.08 1.86
CA GLU A 245 7.95 -8.75 1.11
C GLU A 245 9.06 -7.78 0.70
N SER A 246 8.70 -6.57 0.23
CA SER A 246 9.66 -5.49 -0.05
C SER A 246 10.45 -5.11 1.20
N PHE A 247 9.78 -4.98 2.35
CA PHE A 247 10.45 -4.68 3.62
C PHE A 247 11.43 -5.78 4.02
N ARG A 248 11.03 -7.06 3.96
CA ARG A 248 11.93 -8.19 4.28
C ARG A 248 13.14 -8.21 3.36
N LEU A 249 12.92 -8.07 2.05
CA LEU A 249 13.97 -8.05 1.04
C LEU A 249 15.00 -6.96 1.35
N VAL A 250 14.56 -5.69 1.40
CA VAL A 250 15.44 -4.54 1.59
C VAL A 250 16.18 -4.62 2.93
N ARG A 251 15.45 -4.92 4.02
CA ARG A 251 16.04 -5.01 5.37
C ARG A 251 17.05 -6.13 5.50
N SER A 252 16.78 -7.32 4.94
CA SER A 252 17.70 -8.47 5.01
C SER A 252 19.03 -8.22 4.30
N ARG A 253 19.05 -7.23 3.39
CA ARG A 253 20.22 -6.82 2.61
C ARG A 253 20.85 -5.51 3.10
N GLY A 254 20.43 -5.01 4.27
CA GLY A 254 21.01 -3.81 4.89
C GLY A 254 20.48 -2.48 4.35
N GLY A 255 19.44 -2.49 3.52
CA GLY A 255 18.74 -1.28 3.09
C GLY A 255 17.79 -0.77 4.16
N LEU A 256 17.22 0.42 3.95
CA LEU A 256 16.38 1.11 4.92
C LEU A 256 14.89 0.88 4.64
N THR A 257 14.14 0.45 5.66
CA THR A 257 12.68 0.27 5.53
C THR A 257 11.90 1.14 6.52
N ILE A 258 10.88 1.83 6.00
CA ILE A 258 10.06 2.76 6.77
C ILE A 258 8.58 2.44 6.60
N SER A 259 7.91 2.20 7.73
CA SER A 259 6.46 2.14 7.81
C SER A 259 5.90 3.55 8.06
N PHE A 260 5.21 4.13 7.08
CA PHE A 260 4.60 5.47 7.20
C PHE A 260 3.10 5.34 7.49
N ASN A 261 2.68 5.69 8.71
CA ASN A 261 1.31 5.46 9.21
C ASN A 261 0.80 4.03 8.96
N GLY A 262 1.71 3.06 9.02
CA GLY A 262 1.44 1.70 8.59
C GLY A 262 0.61 0.90 9.60
N ASN A 263 -0.02 -0.17 9.09
CA ASN A 263 -0.71 -1.16 9.91
C ASN A 263 0.29 -2.07 10.65
N ARG A 264 -0.22 -3.05 11.40
CA ARG A 264 0.63 -4.00 12.16
C ARG A 264 1.58 -4.80 11.26
N TYR A 265 1.17 -5.20 10.06
CA TYR A 265 2.00 -5.98 9.14
C TYR A 265 3.22 -5.16 8.68
N ALA A 266 3.01 -3.90 8.28
CA ALA A 266 4.07 -3.00 7.86
C ALA A 266 5.04 -2.67 9.01
N VAL A 267 4.50 -2.31 10.18
CA VAL A 267 5.33 -1.97 11.36
C VAL A 267 6.20 -3.15 11.78
N ARG A 268 5.67 -4.38 11.75
CA ARG A 268 6.41 -5.60 12.15
C ARG A 268 7.70 -5.78 11.35
N GLU A 269 7.69 -5.45 10.06
CA GLU A 269 8.80 -5.73 9.14
C GLU A 269 9.72 -4.51 8.92
N ALA A 270 9.21 -3.30 9.16
CA ALA A 270 9.96 -2.05 9.02
C ALA A 270 11.05 -1.88 10.10
N GLU A 271 12.07 -1.06 9.80
CA GLU A 271 13.07 -0.64 10.77
C GLU A 271 12.64 0.61 11.54
N ILE A 272 11.94 1.52 10.85
CA ILE A 272 11.45 2.77 11.40
C ILE A 272 9.94 2.87 11.15
N ALA A 273 9.19 3.25 12.18
CA ALA A 273 7.80 3.68 12.05
C ALA A 273 7.73 5.21 12.14
N VAL A 274 7.06 5.83 11.17
CA VAL A 274 6.77 7.26 11.13
C VAL A 274 5.27 7.45 11.29
N LEU A 275 4.87 8.25 12.28
CA LEU A 275 3.49 8.66 12.50
C LEU A 275 3.40 10.17 12.22
N SER A 276 2.89 10.54 11.05
CA SER A 276 2.82 11.93 10.64
C SER A 276 1.63 12.30 9.75
N GLN A 277 1.10 13.51 9.93
CA GLN A 277 0.02 14.04 9.11
C GLN A 277 0.48 14.53 7.74
N ASN A 278 1.80 14.63 7.51
CA ASN A 278 2.38 15.04 6.23
C ASN A 278 3.66 14.26 5.92
N THR A 279 4.13 14.37 4.68
CA THR A 279 5.28 13.59 4.19
C THR A 279 6.63 14.29 4.35
N ALA A 280 6.70 15.46 4.98
CA ALA A 280 7.94 16.23 5.09
C ALA A 280 9.03 15.47 5.86
N VAL A 281 8.64 14.63 6.81
CA VAL A 281 9.55 13.70 7.51
C VAL A 281 10.30 12.80 6.52
N THR A 282 9.61 12.26 5.53
CA THR A 282 10.21 11.39 4.51
C THR A 282 11.30 12.12 3.74
N SER A 283 11.14 13.42 3.47
CA SER A 283 12.19 14.24 2.85
C SER A 283 13.46 14.33 3.71
N ILE A 284 13.31 14.49 5.03
CA ILE A 284 14.42 14.57 5.99
C ILE A 284 15.17 13.23 6.02
N LEU A 285 14.43 12.13 6.20
CA LEU A 285 15.00 10.78 6.28
C LEU A 285 15.68 10.39 4.96
N ALA A 286 15.08 10.72 3.82
CA ALA A 286 15.65 10.46 2.49
C ALA A 286 16.93 11.23 2.23
N LYS A 287 17.03 12.51 2.65
CA LYS A 287 18.26 13.29 2.54
C LYS A 287 19.37 12.68 3.39
N VAL A 288 19.10 12.35 4.65
CA VAL A 288 20.11 11.71 5.52
C VAL A 288 20.53 10.34 4.99
N PHE A 289 19.59 9.54 4.48
CA PHE A 289 19.89 8.27 3.83
C PHE A 289 20.78 8.45 2.61
N HIS A 290 20.42 9.38 1.71
CA HIS A 290 21.18 9.68 0.51
C HIS A 290 22.63 10.10 0.84
N GLU A 291 22.86 10.81 1.95
CA GLU A 291 24.19 11.31 2.31
C GLU A 291 25.02 10.30 3.08
N HIS A 292 24.40 9.62 4.04
CA HIS A 292 25.13 8.90 5.09
C HIS A 292 24.69 7.44 5.24
N GLY A 293 23.66 7.01 4.51
CA GLY A 293 23.15 5.64 4.54
C GLY A 293 22.28 5.34 5.76
N ARG A 294 21.83 4.08 5.83
CA ARG A 294 20.88 3.56 6.82
C ARG A 294 21.27 3.85 8.27
N ASP A 295 22.50 3.55 8.66
CA ASP A 295 22.92 3.65 10.07
C ASP A 295 22.82 5.06 10.62
N GLN A 296 23.08 6.07 9.78
CA GLN A 296 22.94 7.46 10.19
C GLN A 296 21.48 7.88 10.34
N VAL A 297 20.58 7.33 9.53
CA VAL A 297 19.13 7.53 9.70
C VAL A 297 18.66 6.94 11.03
N LEU A 298 19.13 5.73 11.39
CA LEU A 298 18.82 5.12 12.68
C LEU A 298 19.35 5.96 13.85
N ARG A 299 20.57 6.51 13.74
CA ARG A 299 21.13 7.43 14.75
C ARG A 299 20.32 8.73 14.87
N LEU A 300 19.90 9.30 13.74
CA LEU A 300 19.02 10.47 13.71
C LEU A 300 17.69 10.17 14.43
N THR A 301 17.08 9.01 14.16
CA THR A 301 15.83 8.61 14.81
C THR A 301 15.97 8.48 16.34
N LYS A 302 17.11 7.98 16.84
CA LYS A 302 17.36 7.92 18.30
C LYS A 302 17.44 9.30 18.95
N ASN A 303 17.90 10.30 18.18
CA ASN A 303 18.09 11.67 18.63
C ASN A 303 17.13 12.64 17.93
N TRP A 304 15.88 12.22 17.72
CA TRP A 304 14.88 12.98 16.99
C TRP A 304 14.41 14.22 17.79
N ASN A 305 15.15 15.31 17.68
CA ASN A 305 14.91 16.57 18.38
C ASN A 305 15.32 17.78 17.53
N MET A 306 14.86 18.97 17.93
CA MET A 306 15.09 20.21 17.18
C MET A 306 16.56 20.58 17.02
N GLU A 307 17.39 20.32 18.04
CA GLU A 307 18.82 20.60 17.98
C GLU A 307 19.54 19.74 16.93
N THR A 308 19.12 18.48 16.78
CA THR A 308 19.68 17.58 15.77
C THR A 308 19.20 17.97 14.39
N LEU A 309 17.92 18.32 14.25
CA LEU A 309 17.32 18.70 12.96
C LEU A 309 17.88 20.01 12.42
N SER A 310 18.15 21.00 13.27
CA SER A 310 18.70 22.30 12.83
C SER A 310 20.12 22.22 12.28
N LYS A 311 20.84 21.13 12.56
CA LYS A 311 22.20 20.86 12.07
C LYS A 311 22.22 20.08 10.75
N LEU A 312 21.08 19.62 10.25
CA LEU A 312 20.99 18.89 8.99
C LEU A 312 21.08 19.84 7.80
N ASP A 313 21.72 19.36 6.71
CA ASP A 313 21.67 20.02 5.40
C ASP A 313 20.29 19.78 4.74
N VAL A 314 19.22 20.23 5.37
CA VAL A 314 17.85 20.15 4.85
C VAL A 314 17.27 21.55 4.84
N PRO A 315 16.63 21.99 3.74
CA PRO A 315 15.99 23.31 3.71
C PRO A 315 15.06 23.53 4.90
N THR A 316 15.23 24.64 5.61
CA THR A 316 14.48 24.97 6.84
C THR A 316 12.96 24.83 6.68
N ARG A 317 12.43 25.21 5.50
CA ARG A 317 11.01 25.05 5.16
C ARG A 317 10.50 23.61 5.33
N ILE A 318 11.31 22.60 5.01
CA ILE A 318 10.91 21.18 5.13
C ILE A 318 10.80 20.82 6.61
N ILE A 319 11.74 21.27 7.44
CA ILE A 319 11.73 21.07 8.88
C ILE A 319 10.49 21.76 9.49
N GLU A 320 10.21 23.00 9.10
CA GLU A 320 9.01 23.73 9.52
C GLU A 320 7.71 23.04 9.11
N HIS A 321 7.65 22.45 7.91
CA HIS A 321 6.48 21.67 7.50
C HIS A 321 6.35 20.38 8.31
N ALA A 322 7.44 19.68 8.59
CA ALA A 322 7.42 18.50 9.45
C ALA A 322 6.89 18.84 10.86
N LEU A 323 7.27 20.01 11.39
CA LEU A 323 6.78 20.53 12.68
C LEU A 323 5.30 20.92 12.65
N ARG A 324 4.84 21.63 11.61
CA ARG A 324 3.45 22.08 11.50
C ARG A 324 2.43 20.95 11.49
N ALA A 325 2.82 19.74 11.08
CA ALA A 325 1.96 18.55 11.17
C ALA A 325 1.70 18.07 12.61
N HIS A 326 2.41 18.61 13.60
CA HIS A 326 2.36 18.18 14.99
C HIS A 326 2.35 19.42 15.91
N PRO A 327 1.16 19.99 16.21
CA PRO A 327 1.04 21.19 17.06
C PRO A 327 1.69 21.03 18.44
N GLU A 328 1.82 19.80 18.94
CA GLU A 328 2.41 19.46 20.23
C GLU A 328 3.91 19.09 20.16
N GLY A 329 4.58 19.22 19.01
CA GLY A 329 6.02 19.00 18.90
C GLY A 329 6.47 18.40 17.57
N LEU A 330 7.39 17.44 17.62
CA LEU A 330 7.89 16.75 16.43
C LEU A 330 6.98 15.56 16.03
N PRO A 331 6.94 15.20 14.74
CA PRO A 331 6.37 13.92 14.31
C PRO A 331 6.99 12.77 15.07
N LYS A 332 6.17 11.79 15.43
CA LYS A 332 6.63 10.62 16.17
C LYS A 332 7.34 9.69 15.21
N ILE A 333 8.63 9.46 15.45
CA ILE A 333 9.45 8.50 14.72
C ILE A 333 10.04 7.52 15.74
N LYS A 334 9.90 6.22 15.46
CA LYS A 334 10.36 5.16 16.37
C LYS A 334 11.16 4.12 15.60
N ILE A 335 12.29 3.69 16.16
CA ILE A 335 12.93 2.45 15.72
C ILE A 335 12.08 1.29 16.23
N VAL A 336 11.70 0.41 15.31
CA VAL A 336 10.92 -0.78 15.66
C VAL A 336 11.86 -1.85 16.22
N THR A 337 11.58 -2.31 17.42
CA THR A 337 12.27 -3.42 18.09
C THR A 337 11.27 -4.50 18.48
N ARG A 338 11.74 -5.71 18.80
CA ARG A 338 10.84 -6.80 19.21
C ARG A 338 10.02 -6.43 20.45
N GLU A 339 10.59 -5.65 21.34
CA GLU A 339 10.00 -5.24 22.62
C GLU A 339 8.92 -4.18 22.45
N ASN A 340 9.08 -3.25 21.49
CA ASN A 340 8.14 -2.15 21.29
C ASN A 340 7.14 -2.36 20.15
N MET A 341 7.34 -3.39 19.31
CA MET A 341 6.61 -3.58 18.04
C MET A 341 5.09 -3.50 18.20
N GLU A 342 4.50 -4.24 19.14
CA GLU A 342 3.04 -4.26 19.31
C GLU A 342 2.47 -2.91 19.77
N ALA A 343 3.21 -2.18 20.61
CA ALA A 343 2.81 -0.85 21.06
C ALA A 343 2.89 0.17 19.91
N VAL A 344 3.97 0.11 19.11
CA VAL A 344 4.14 0.97 17.92
C VAL A 344 3.09 0.66 16.86
N ALA A 345 2.81 -0.62 16.61
CA ALA A 345 1.79 -1.05 15.65
C ALA A 345 0.40 -0.55 16.02
N ARG A 346 0.03 -0.62 17.30
CA ARG A 346 -1.25 -0.10 17.80
C ARG A 346 -1.35 1.40 17.61
N GLU A 347 -0.34 2.14 18.06
CA GLU A 347 -0.31 3.60 17.94
C GLU A 347 -0.34 4.04 16.47
N SER A 348 0.42 3.38 15.61
CA SER A 348 0.46 3.64 14.16
C SER A 348 -0.88 3.34 13.49
N SER A 349 -1.54 2.24 13.84
CA SER A 349 -2.84 1.87 13.29
C SER A 349 -3.95 2.83 13.73
N GLU A 350 -3.93 3.31 14.98
CA GLU A 350 -4.84 4.36 15.44
C GLU A 350 -4.60 5.68 14.69
N PHE A 351 -3.33 6.04 14.47
CA PHE A 351 -2.98 7.24 13.74
C PHE A 351 -3.38 7.16 12.25
N ARG A 352 -3.20 6.00 11.61
CA ARG A 352 -3.65 5.69 10.24
C ARG A 352 -5.12 6.03 10.05
N LYS A 353 -5.99 5.56 10.96
CA LYS A 353 -7.44 5.83 10.94
C LYS A 353 -7.75 7.32 11.05
N LYS A 354 -6.99 8.07 11.84
CA LYS A 354 -7.15 9.54 11.94
C LYS A 354 -6.77 10.26 10.64
N VAL A 355 -5.77 9.77 9.90
CA VAL A 355 -5.25 10.43 8.70
C VAL A 355 -6.04 10.06 7.43
N ARG A 356 -6.37 8.78 7.28
CA ARG A 356 -7.07 8.23 6.09
C ARG A 356 -8.59 8.12 6.27
N GLY A 357 -9.11 8.38 7.46
CA GLY A 357 -10.50 8.09 7.82
C GLY A 357 -10.67 6.65 8.30
N GLU A 358 -11.70 6.40 9.11
CA GLU A 358 -11.86 5.09 9.77
C GLU A 358 -12.14 3.95 8.78
N ALA A 359 -12.98 4.18 7.77
CA ALA A 359 -13.32 3.19 6.76
C ALA A 359 -12.08 2.73 5.99
N VAL A 360 -11.34 3.67 5.39
CA VAL A 360 -10.12 3.37 4.61
C VAL A 360 -8.98 2.88 5.50
N GLY A 361 -8.79 3.51 6.66
CA GLY A 361 -7.70 3.16 7.58
C GLY A 361 -7.86 1.80 8.25
N ALA A 362 -9.04 1.18 8.21
CA ALA A 362 -9.31 -0.15 8.76
C ALA A 362 -9.22 -1.29 7.71
N LEU A 363 -9.07 -0.97 6.43
CA LEU A 363 -8.88 -1.94 5.35
C LEU A 363 -7.43 -2.42 5.28
N GLY A 364 -7.27 -3.68 4.87
CA GLY A 364 -6.02 -4.43 5.03
C GLY A 364 -5.51 -4.38 6.47
#